data_AF-A0A1H4AIK8-F1
#
_entry.id   AF-A0A1H4AIK8-F1
#
_cell.length_a   1.000
_cell.length_b   1.000
_cell.length_c   1.000
_cell.angle_alpha   90.00
_cell.angle_beta   90.00
_cell.angle_gamma   90.00
#
_symmetry.space_group_name_H-M   'P 1'
#
loop_
_entity.id
_entity.type
_entity.pdbx_description
1 polymer ?
#
loop_
_entity_poly.entity_id
_entity_poly.type
_entity_poly.pdbx_seq_one_letter_code
_entity_poly.pdbx_strand_id
1 'polypeptide(L)'
;MNDKKFIWLVNGFWENRFSFAKEVRMKNSRVLWTKSMRVLTVFILLITLVFIAGCGEKEEPFVDKNMPYEPDTPAPDPHEGVFTSEHGTMTFPGDGESVVIDFDKDLSEYLELPEGKQEARYFFMTGILPPHGKMPIRYDVAHEFQIIAGEGENRKAVDIEIGAYKDGSFSTGTNCTTADRITFFVDLDKNGDWEAVDFLK
;
A
#
# COMPACT_ATOMS: atom_id res chain seq x y z
N MET A 1 -35.57 89.09 -33.91
CA MET A 1 -36.55 87.99 -33.89
C MET A 1 -35.97 86.79 -34.63
N ASN A 2 -35.34 85.82 -33.93
CA ASN A 2 -35.29 84.41 -34.36
C ASN A 2 -34.63 83.39 -33.39
N ASP A 3 -34.38 83.71 -32.12
CA ASP A 3 -33.63 82.78 -31.24
C ASP A 3 -34.46 81.78 -30.42
N LYS A 4 -35.79 81.86 -30.39
CA LYS A 4 -36.59 80.97 -29.53
C LYS A 4 -37.01 79.65 -30.17
N LYS A 5 -36.94 79.51 -31.50
CA LYS A 5 -37.29 78.25 -32.20
C LYS A 5 -36.14 77.23 -32.26
N PHE A 6 -34.89 77.69 -32.18
CA PHE A 6 -33.73 76.80 -32.30
C PHE A 6 -33.48 75.98 -31.02
N ILE A 7 -33.72 76.58 -29.84
CA ILE A 7 -33.50 75.92 -28.55
C ILE A 7 -34.50 74.77 -28.29
N TRP A 8 -35.73 74.88 -28.80
CA TRP A 8 -36.75 73.83 -28.60
C TRP A 8 -36.50 72.57 -29.44
N LEU A 9 -35.94 72.71 -30.66
CA LEU A 9 -35.61 71.59 -31.54
C LEU A 9 -34.39 70.79 -31.07
N VAL A 10 -33.43 71.46 -30.43
CA VAL A 10 -32.23 70.78 -29.92
C VAL A 10 -32.55 69.98 -28.65
N ASN A 11 -33.33 70.51 -27.70
CA ASN A 11 -33.64 69.80 -26.46
C ASN A 11 -34.52 68.55 -26.68
N GLY A 12 -35.54 68.61 -27.54
CA GLY A 12 -36.40 67.45 -27.82
C GLY A 12 -35.70 66.30 -28.56
N PHE A 13 -34.65 66.61 -29.35
CA PHE A 13 -33.87 65.60 -30.04
C PHE A 13 -32.95 64.81 -29.11
N TRP A 14 -32.40 65.47 -28.09
CA TRP A 14 -31.54 64.83 -27.10
C TRP A 14 -32.33 63.96 -26.10
N GLU A 15 -33.50 64.38 -25.64
CA GLU A 15 -34.32 63.59 -24.69
C GLU A 15 -34.85 62.28 -25.32
N ASN A 16 -35.26 62.30 -26.59
CA ASN A 16 -35.73 61.09 -27.28
C ASN A 16 -34.61 60.07 -27.54
N ARG A 17 -33.38 60.52 -27.84
CA ARG A 17 -32.24 59.61 -28.01
C ARG A 17 -31.80 58.95 -26.71
N PHE A 18 -31.87 59.66 -25.58
CA PHE A 18 -31.53 59.08 -24.29
C PHE A 18 -32.59 58.07 -23.81
N SER A 19 -33.87 58.33 -24.05
CA SER A 19 -34.95 57.39 -23.71
C SER A 19 -34.85 56.08 -24.50
N PHE A 20 -34.62 56.17 -25.82
CA PHE A 20 -34.48 55.00 -26.68
C PHE A 20 -33.22 54.16 -26.36
N ALA A 21 -32.09 54.82 -26.08
CA ALA A 21 -30.86 54.13 -25.70
C ALA A 21 -30.99 53.40 -24.34
N LYS A 22 -31.74 53.96 -23.38
CA LYS A 22 -31.99 53.36 -22.07
C LYS A 22 -32.89 52.12 -22.18
N GLU A 23 -33.90 52.16 -23.06
CA GLU A 23 -34.82 51.04 -23.28
C GLU A 23 -34.17 49.87 -24.03
N VAL A 24 -33.34 50.15 -25.04
CA VAL A 24 -32.57 49.11 -25.77
C VAL A 24 -31.52 48.45 -24.86
N ARG A 25 -30.85 49.23 -24.00
CA ARG A 25 -29.87 48.71 -23.02
C ARG A 25 -30.53 47.82 -21.97
N MET A 26 -31.75 48.14 -21.53
CA MET A 26 -32.52 47.32 -20.59
C MET A 26 -33.12 46.05 -21.22
N LYS A 27 -33.49 46.07 -22.51
CA LYS A 27 -33.97 44.87 -23.21
C LYS A 27 -32.82 43.89 -23.48
N ASN A 28 -31.65 44.38 -23.90
CA ASN A 28 -30.48 43.52 -24.09
C ASN A 28 -29.93 42.94 -22.77
N SER A 29 -29.96 43.68 -21.67
CA SER A 29 -29.50 43.15 -20.37
C SER A 29 -30.39 42.03 -19.85
N ARG A 30 -31.73 42.08 -20.03
CA ARG A 30 -32.65 41.00 -19.64
C ARG A 30 -32.52 39.74 -20.51
N VAL A 31 -32.23 39.89 -21.80
CA VAL A 31 -32.00 38.75 -22.72
C VAL A 31 -30.65 38.08 -22.45
N LEU A 32 -29.61 38.86 -22.12
CA LEU A 32 -28.31 38.33 -21.68
C LEU A 32 -28.44 37.64 -20.32
N TRP A 33 -29.19 38.23 -19.37
CA TRP A 33 -29.43 37.60 -18.06
C TRP A 33 -30.11 36.25 -18.19
N THR A 34 -31.19 36.14 -18.99
CA THR A 34 -31.94 34.89 -19.16
C THR A 34 -31.14 33.81 -19.91
N LYS A 35 -30.27 34.18 -20.85
CA LYS A 35 -29.37 33.24 -21.54
C LYS A 35 -28.22 32.76 -20.62
N SER A 36 -27.59 33.67 -19.88
CA SER A 36 -26.53 33.33 -18.92
C SER A 36 -27.04 32.52 -17.73
N MET A 37 -28.28 32.76 -17.27
CA MET A 37 -28.90 31.97 -16.20
C MET A 37 -29.16 30.53 -16.64
N ARG A 38 -29.61 30.32 -17.89
CA ARG A 38 -29.83 28.97 -18.44
C ARG A 38 -28.53 28.17 -18.56
N VAL A 39 -27.43 28.81 -18.99
CA VAL A 39 -26.12 28.16 -19.06
C VAL A 39 -25.61 27.78 -17.67
N LEU A 40 -25.77 28.68 -16.69
CA LEU A 40 -25.37 28.41 -15.30
C LEU A 40 -26.17 27.25 -14.71
N THR A 41 -27.49 27.18 -14.93
CA THR A 41 -28.34 26.09 -14.45
C THR A 41 -27.94 24.74 -15.06
N VAL A 42 -27.65 24.69 -16.36
CA VAL A 42 -27.18 23.46 -17.03
C VAL A 42 -25.82 23.02 -16.48
N PHE A 43 -24.92 23.97 -16.24
CA PHE A 43 -23.59 23.67 -15.69
C PHE A 43 -23.65 23.13 -14.26
N ILE A 44 -24.48 23.75 -13.40
CA ILE A 44 -24.72 23.27 -12.03
C ILE A 44 -25.37 21.87 -12.07
N LEU A 45 -26.34 21.63 -12.96
CA LEU A 45 -27.01 20.34 -13.08
C LEU A 45 -26.07 19.23 -13.56
N LEU A 46 -25.14 19.53 -14.49
CA LEU A 46 -24.08 18.62 -14.92
C LEU A 46 -23.09 18.32 -13.79
N ILE A 47 -22.64 19.33 -13.04
CA ILE A 47 -21.78 19.14 -11.87
C ILE A 47 -22.51 18.28 -10.83
N THR A 48 -23.79 18.55 -10.57
CA THR A 48 -24.57 17.79 -9.61
C THR A 48 -24.68 16.33 -10.05
N LEU A 49 -24.97 16.06 -11.33
CA LEU A 49 -24.99 14.70 -11.91
C LEU A 49 -23.65 13.97 -11.77
N VAL A 50 -22.52 14.67 -11.92
CA VAL A 50 -21.18 14.11 -11.67
C VAL A 50 -21.00 13.74 -10.19
N PHE A 51 -21.52 14.55 -9.26
CA PHE A 51 -21.49 14.25 -7.83
C PHE A 51 -22.40 13.08 -7.43
N ILE A 52 -23.56 12.87 -8.08
CA ILE A 52 -24.43 11.70 -7.78
C ILE A 52 -23.88 10.41 -8.41
N ALA A 53 -23.24 10.49 -9.57
CA ALA A 53 -22.58 9.34 -10.20
C ALA A 53 -21.29 8.90 -9.47
N GLY A 54 -20.71 9.76 -8.62
CA GLY A 54 -19.57 9.45 -7.76
C GLY A 54 -19.91 8.95 -6.36
N CYS A 55 -21.19 8.73 -6.03
CA CYS A 55 -21.64 8.20 -4.74
C CYS A 55 -22.56 7.02 -4.98
N GLY A 56 -21.97 5.87 -5.30
CA GLY A 56 -22.72 4.68 -5.66
C GLY A 56 -21.92 3.39 -5.68
N GLU A 57 -20.84 3.28 -4.91
CA GLU A 57 -20.37 1.98 -4.45
C GLU A 57 -20.72 1.89 -2.97
N LYS A 58 -21.69 1.02 -2.65
CA LYS A 58 -21.65 0.40 -1.33
C LYS A 58 -20.30 -0.30 -1.29
N GLU A 59 -19.48 0.04 -0.30
CA GLU A 59 -18.35 -0.80 0.10
C GLU A 59 -18.94 -2.18 0.41
N GLU A 60 -18.98 -3.07 -0.58
CA GLU A 60 -18.74 -4.46 -0.27
C GLU A 60 -17.41 -4.46 0.48
N PRO A 61 -17.28 -5.18 1.61
CA PRO A 61 -16.00 -5.25 2.31
C PRO A 61 -14.98 -5.61 1.23
N PHE A 62 -14.05 -4.69 0.99
CA PHE A 62 -12.95 -4.91 0.08
C PHE A 62 -12.11 -5.99 0.77
N VAL A 63 -12.53 -7.24 0.63
CA VAL A 63 -11.71 -8.40 0.97
C VAL A 63 -10.65 -8.37 -0.11
N ASP A 64 -9.64 -7.58 0.14
CA ASP A 64 -8.44 -7.61 -0.66
C ASP A 64 -7.96 -9.06 -0.60
N LYS A 65 -8.13 -9.75 -1.73
CA LYS A 65 -7.81 -11.18 -1.86
C LYS A 65 -6.33 -11.47 -1.59
N ASN A 66 -5.51 -10.42 -1.51
CA ASN A 66 -4.09 -10.48 -1.26
C ASN A 66 -3.70 -9.88 0.09
N MET A 67 -4.64 -9.67 1.01
CA MET A 67 -4.32 -9.53 2.42
C MET A 67 -3.96 -10.90 2.99
N PRO A 68 -3.02 -10.98 3.94
CA PRO A 68 -2.64 -12.25 4.52
C PRO A 68 -3.85 -12.87 5.21
N TYR A 69 -4.00 -14.18 5.07
CA TYR A 69 -5.02 -14.89 5.81
C TYR A 69 -4.80 -14.68 7.32
N GLU A 70 -5.75 -14.08 8.00
CA GLU A 70 -5.79 -14.02 9.46
C GLU A 70 -6.55 -15.25 9.96
N PRO A 71 -5.88 -16.21 10.62
CA PRO A 71 -6.58 -17.37 11.15
C PRO A 71 -7.50 -16.99 12.31
N ASP A 72 -8.69 -17.60 12.34
CA ASP A 72 -9.65 -17.48 13.44
C ASP A 72 -9.16 -18.14 14.76
N THR A 73 -7.99 -18.80 14.72
CA THR A 73 -7.35 -19.41 15.88
C THR A 73 -6.57 -18.36 16.70
N PRO A 74 -6.43 -18.57 18.02
CA PRO A 74 -5.50 -17.77 18.84
C PRO A 74 -4.11 -17.75 18.20
N ALA A 75 -3.42 -16.61 18.30
CA ALA A 75 -2.02 -16.53 17.90
C ALA A 75 -1.22 -17.55 18.74
N PRO A 76 -0.34 -18.35 18.13
CA PRO A 76 0.45 -19.28 18.91
C PRO A 76 1.49 -18.55 19.76
N ASP A 77 2.02 -19.23 20.77
CA ASP A 77 3.05 -18.69 21.66
C ASP A 77 4.34 -18.40 20.90
N PRO A 78 5.14 -17.40 21.33
CA PRO A 78 6.46 -17.15 20.74
C PRO A 78 7.33 -18.40 20.69
N HIS A 79 8.14 -18.49 19.63
CA HIS A 79 9.01 -19.64 19.46
C HIS A 79 10.11 -19.66 20.54
N GLU A 80 10.28 -20.79 21.21
CA GLU A 80 11.33 -21.03 22.22
C GLU A 80 12.08 -22.31 21.84
N GLY A 81 13.41 -22.23 21.79
CA GLY A 81 14.23 -23.40 21.45
C GLY A 81 15.61 -23.07 20.91
N VAL A 82 16.38 -24.13 20.65
CA VAL A 82 17.67 -24.04 19.98
C VAL A 82 17.61 -24.87 18.72
N PHE A 83 18.01 -24.25 17.64
CA PHE A 83 18.14 -24.83 16.32
C PHE A 83 19.61 -24.98 15.98
N THR A 84 19.98 -26.14 15.47
CA THR A 84 21.37 -26.47 15.17
C THR A 84 21.45 -27.10 13.79
N SER A 85 22.38 -26.63 12.99
CA SER A 85 22.80 -27.22 11.72
C SER A 85 24.30 -27.44 11.70
N GLU A 86 24.83 -27.97 10.59
CA GLU A 86 26.27 -28.05 10.40
C GLU A 86 26.94 -26.67 10.23
N HIS A 87 26.16 -25.69 9.77
CA HIS A 87 26.61 -24.33 9.47
C HIS A 87 26.32 -23.30 10.58
N GLY A 88 25.69 -23.70 11.68
CA GLY A 88 25.50 -22.80 12.82
C GLY A 88 24.33 -23.14 13.73
N THR A 89 24.02 -22.20 14.63
CA THR A 89 22.90 -22.32 15.56
C THR A 89 22.04 -21.06 15.61
N MET A 90 20.76 -21.22 15.92
CA MET A 90 19.84 -20.14 16.25
C MET A 90 19.14 -20.46 17.56
N THR A 91 19.21 -19.57 18.54
CA THR A 91 18.59 -19.74 19.86
C THR A 91 17.48 -18.71 20.04
N PHE A 92 16.27 -19.20 20.27
CA PHE A 92 15.06 -18.41 20.46
C PHE A 92 14.68 -18.42 21.94
N PRO A 93 14.68 -17.27 22.63
CA PRO A 93 14.40 -17.18 24.06
C PRO A 93 12.90 -17.13 24.40
N GLY A 94 11.99 -17.18 23.42
CA GLY A 94 10.55 -17.12 23.65
C GLY A 94 9.98 -15.73 23.92
N ASP A 95 10.69 -14.65 23.58
CA ASP A 95 10.22 -13.27 23.74
C ASP A 95 9.43 -12.72 22.54
N GLY A 96 9.47 -13.43 21.40
CA GLY A 96 8.75 -13.08 20.18
C GLY A 96 9.47 -12.11 19.26
N GLU A 97 10.69 -11.67 19.58
CA GLU A 97 11.41 -10.69 18.76
C GLU A 97 12.92 -10.89 18.64
N SER A 98 13.55 -11.58 19.59
CA SER A 98 15.01 -11.76 19.60
C SER A 98 15.43 -13.17 19.24
N VAL A 99 16.60 -13.28 18.61
CA VAL A 99 17.26 -14.55 18.31
C VAL A 99 18.75 -14.37 18.48
N VAL A 100 19.40 -15.36 19.07
CA VAL A 100 20.87 -15.42 19.13
C VAL A 100 21.34 -16.36 18.04
N ILE A 101 22.03 -15.83 17.03
CA ILE A 101 22.59 -16.61 15.93
C ILE A 101 24.07 -16.84 16.15
N ASP A 102 24.57 -17.99 15.74
CA ASP A 102 25.99 -18.34 15.74
C ASP A 102 26.28 -19.10 14.45
N PHE A 103 26.58 -18.36 13.38
CA PHE A 103 26.79 -18.91 12.05
C PHE A 103 28.28 -19.08 11.75
N ASP A 104 28.60 -20.15 11.04
CA ASP A 104 29.93 -20.34 10.50
C ASP A 104 30.23 -19.32 9.38
N LYS A 105 31.47 -19.35 8.92
CA LYS A 105 31.93 -18.44 7.89
C LYS A 105 31.15 -18.58 6.58
N ASP A 106 30.85 -19.81 6.15
CA ASP A 106 30.28 -20.07 4.83
C ASP A 106 28.84 -19.54 4.75
N LEU A 107 28.01 -19.83 5.76
CA LEU A 107 26.65 -19.32 5.85
C LEU A 107 26.61 -17.81 6.11
N SER A 108 27.55 -17.28 6.89
CA SER A 108 27.66 -15.84 7.15
C SER A 108 28.01 -15.05 5.89
N GLU A 109 28.98 -15.53 5.10
CA GLU A 109 29.31 -14.92 3.81
C GLU A 109 28.13 -14.99 2.84
N TYR A 110 27.40 -16.11 2.83
CA TYR A 110 26.24 -16.31 1.95
C TYR A 110 25.06 -15.38 2.31
N LEU A 111 24.66 -15.33 3.58
CA LEU A 111 23.58 -14.45 4.06
C LEU A 111 24.03 -12.99 4.21
N GLU A 112 25.31 -12.73 3.93
CA GLU A 112 26.02 -11.49 4.20
C GLU A 112 25.91 -11.01 5.66
N LEU A 113 25.67 -11.91 6.61
CA LEU A 113 25.59 -11.60 8.04
C LEU A 113 26.97 -11.68 8.70
N PRO A 114 27.18 -11.06 9.88
CA PRO A 114 28.42 -11.24 10.62
C PRO A 114 28.60 -12.68 11.10
N GLU A 115 29.85 -13.17 11.05
CA GLU A 115 30.25 -14.49 11.52
C GLU A 115 30.19 -14.60 13.05
N GLY A 116 29.82 -15.80 13.54
CA GLY A 116 29.86 -16.18 14.94
C GLY A 116 28.68 -15.69 15.75
N LYS A 117 28.79 -15.85 17.07
CA LYS A 117 27.71 -15.59 18.02
C LYS A 117 27.34 -14.11 18.12
N GLN A 118 26.08 -13.78 17.86
CA GLN A 118 25.53 -12.43 17.98
C GLN A 118 24.03 -12.42 18.26
N GLU A 119 23.56 -11.31 18.81
CA GLU A 119 22.14 -11.02 18.96
C GLU A 119 21.58 -10.42 17.68
N ALA A 120 20.40 -10.88 17.29
CA ALA A 120 19.64 -10.41 16.15
C ALA A 120 18.16 -10.32 16.51
N ARG A 121 17.39 -9.67 15.64
CA ARG A 121 15.93 -9.67 15.69
C ARG A 121 15.38 -10.54 14.59
N TYR A 122 14.22 -11.15 14.82
CA TYR A 122 13.57 -11.95 13.80
C TYR A 122 12.12 -11.53 13.56
N PHE A 123 11.63 -11.76 12.35
CA PHE A 123 10.23 -11.55 11.98
C PHE A 123 9.76 -12.68 11.06
N PHE A 124 8.56 -13.15 11.30
CA PHE A 124 7.86 -14.01 10.36
C PHE A 124 7.10 -13.14 9.36
N MET A 125 7.24 -13.44 8.08
CA MET A 125 6.79 -12.58 6.99
C MET A 125 5.89 -13.34 6.02
N THR A 126 4.98 -12.62 5.39
CA THR A 126 4.00 -13.17 4.44
C THR A 126 4.57 -13.61 3.11
N GLY A 127 5.84 -13.34 2.84
CA GLY A 127 6.35 -13.27 1.47
C GLY A 127 5.76 -12.08 0.69
N ILE A 128 6.16 -11.95 -0.58
CA ILE A 128 5.70 -10.86 -1.45
C ILE A 128 4.21 -11.06 -1.80
N LEU A 129 3.34 -10.24 -1.21
CA LEU A 129 1.91 -10.18 -1.54
C LEU A 129 1.61 -8.91 -2.35
N PRO A 130 1.45 -8.97 -3.69
CA PRO A 130 1.03 -7.82 -4.46
C PRO A 130 -0.39 -7.38 -4.06
N PRO A 131 -0.72 -6.09 -3.87
CA PRO A 131 0.12 -4.91 -4.10
C PRO A 131 0.94 -4.46 -2.88
N HIS A 132 0.78 -5.10 -1.72
CA HIS A 132 1.24 -4.62 -0.41
C HIS A 132 2.70 -4.94 -0.07
N GLY A 133 3.33 -5.84 -0.82
CA GLY A 133 4.69 -6.30 -0.55
C GLY A 133 4.75 -7.29 0.61
N LYS A 134 5.83 -7.26 1.38
CA LYS A 134 6.05 -8.15 2.54
C LYS A 134 5.51 -7.49 3.80
N MET A 135 4.82 -8.24 4.65
CA MET A 135 4.40 -7.76 5.96
C MET A 135 4.63 -8.80 7.06
N PRO A 136 4.87 -8.36 8.32
CA PRO A 136 4.97 -9.26 9.46
C PRO A 136 3.66 -10.02 9.70
N ILE A 137 3.78 -11.29 10.06
CA ILE A 137 2.65 -12.19 10.35
C ILE A 137 3.02 -13.20 11.43
N ARG A 138 2.01 -13.87 12.00
CA ARG A 138 2.20 -15.02 12.90
C ARG A 138 2.87 -16.19 12.16
N TYR A 139 3.69 -16.95 12.88
CA TYR A 139 4.62 -17.92 12.27
C TYR A 139 3.95 -19.12 11.59
N ASP A 140 2.76 -19.50 12.05
CA ASP A 140 1.98 -20.66 11.59
C ASP A 140 1.36 -20.45 10.20
N VAL A 141 1.42 -19.23 9.66
CA VAL A 141 1.01 -18.90 8.29
C VAL A 141 2.07 -18.06 7.55
N ALA A 142 3.30 -18.06 8.06
CA ALA A 142 4.41 -17.33 7.46
C ALA A 142 5.04 -18.12 6.29
N HIS A 143 5.50 -17.39 5.28
CA HIS A 143 6.18 -17.97 4.11
C HIS A 143 7.67 -17.62 4.09
N GLU A 144 8.06 -16.60 4.83
CA GLU A 144 9.44 -16.14 4.94
C GLU A 144 9.78 -15.86 6.40
N PHE A 145 11.06 -15.96 6.71
CA PHE A 145 11.66 -15.66 8.00
C PHE A 145 12.75 -14.63 7.80
N GLN A 146 12.57 -13.45 8.35
CA GLN A 146 13.53 -12.36 8.25
C GLN A 146 14.41 -12.33 9.50
N ILE A 147 15.73 -12.31 9.31
CA ILE A 147 16.71 -12.05 10.37
C ILE A 147 17.28 -10.65 10.14
N ILE A 148 17.36 -9.87 11.21
CA ILE A 148 17.97 -8.55 11.21
C ILE A 148 19.10 -8.53 12.24
N ALA A 149 20.34 -8.41 11.77
CA ALA A 149 21.53 -8.33 12.62
C ALA A 149 22.29 -7.01 12.42
N GLY A 150 23.08 -6.64 13.43
CA GLY A 150 23.86 -5.41 13.45
C GLY A 150 23.06 -4.16 13.87
N GLU A 151 23.79 -3.06 14.07
CA GLU A 151 23.23 -1.79 14.55
C GLU A 151 23.59 -0.62 13.62
N GLY A 152 22.72 0.40 13.60
CA GLY A 152 22.96 1.64 12.84
C GLY A 152 23.15 1.39 11.35
N GLU A 153 24.27 1.87 10.81
CA GLU A 153 24.61 1.75 9.37
C GLU A 153 25.05 0.34 8.97
N ASN A 154 25.37 -0.53 9.93
CA ASN A 154 25.76 -1.93 9.68
C ASN A 154 24.58 -2.91 9.80
N ARG A 155 23.36 -2.39 9.93
CA ARG A 155 22.16 -3.21 10.04
C ARG A 155 21.90 -3.93 8.71
N LYS A 156 21.86 -5.25 8.75
CA LYS A 156 21.53 -6.10 7.61
C LYS A 156 20.27 -6.89 7.89
N ALA A 157 19.42 -7.01 6.88
CA ALA A 157 18.22 -7.83 6.91
C ALA A 157 18.34 -8.89 5.82
N VAL A 158 18.10 -10.14 6.18
CA VAL A 158 18.06 -11.27 5.26
C VAL A 158 16.72 -11.96 5.39
N ASP A 159 16.10 -12.25 4.24
CA ASP A 159 14.86 -13.00 4.17
C ASP A 159 15.19 -14.44 3.78
N ILE A 160 14.73 -15.40 4.58
CA ILE A 160 14.94 -16.83 4.41
C ILE A 160 13.59 -17.46 4.08
N GLU A 161 13.52 -18.29 3.04
CA GLU A 161 12.27 -18.95 2.68
C GLU A 161 11.93 -20.05 3.70
N ILE A 162 10.65 -20.06 4.10
CA ILE A 162 10.07 -21.14 4.89
C ILE A 162 9.44 -22.12 3.90
N GLY A 163 9.72 -23.40 4.09
CA GLY A 163 9.10 -24.41 3.25
C GLY A 163 8.74 -25.68 4.00
N ALA A 164 8.08 -26.56 3.27
CA ALA A 164 7.67 -27.86 3.76
C ALA A 164 8.39 -28.95 2.97
N TYR A 165 8.99 -29.89 3.70
CA TYR A 165 9.51 -31.13 3.13
C TYR A 165 8.50 -32.25 3.35
N LYS A 166 8.01 -32.84 2.25
CA LYS A 166 7.04 -33.93 2.30
C LYS A 166 7.32 -34.94 1.19
N ASP A 167 7.32 -36.21 1.54
CA ASP A 167 7.44 -37.35 0.61
C ASP A 167 8.63 -37.26 -0.36
N GLY A 168 9.77 -36.72 0.10
CA GLY A 168 10.97 -36.57 -0.73
C GLY A 168 10.98 -35.31 -1.61
N SER A 169 9.90 -34.52 -1.57
CA SER A 169 9.75 -33.28 -2.31
C SER A 169 9.79 -32.07 -1.36
N PHE A 170 10.44 -31.02 -1.84
CA PHE A 170 10.47 -29.72 -1.18
C PHE A 170 9.48 -28.75 -1.83
N SER A 171 8.84 -27.90 -1.02
CA SER A 171 7.98 -26.81 -1.50
C SER A 171 8.16 -25.54 -0.68
N THR A 172 8.31 -24.39 -1.35
CA THR A 172 8.30 -23.03 -0.75
C THR A 172 7.16 -22.19 -1.28
N GLY A 173 7.04 -20.97 -0.73
CA GLY A 173 6.15 -19.93 -1.23
C GLY A 173 4.75 -19.97 -0.61
N THR A 174 3.83 -19.19 -1.17
CA THR A 174 2.52 -18.86 -0.57
C THR A 174 1.53 -20.01 -0.41
N ASN A 175 1.92 -21.24 -0.79
CA ASN A 175 1.10 -22.45 -0.69
C ASN A 175 1.66 -23.46 0.32
N CYS A 176 2.77 -23.16 1.01
CA CYS A 176 3.26 -24.02 2.08
C CYS A 176 2.46 -23.73 3.38
N THR A 177 1.95 -24.77 4.02
CA THR A 177 1.37 -24.67 5.37
C THR A 177 2.32 -25.39 6.31
N THR A 178 2.87 -24.65 7.27
CA THR A 178 3.80 -25.17 8.26
C THR A 178 3.01 -25.78 9.41
N ALA A 179 2.43 -26.95 9.17
CA ALA A 179 1.83 -27.73 10.25
C ALA A 179 2.94 -28.17 11.21
N ASP A 180 2.94 -27.58 12.40
CA ASP A 180 3.74 -27.86 13.60
C ASP A 180 5.28 -27.80 13.50
N ARG A 181 5.86 -27.88 12.30
CA ARG A 181 7.31 -27.85 12.07
C ARG A 181 7.66 -26.80 11.02
N ILE A 182 8.52 -25.86 11.42
CA ILE A 182 9.07 -24.85 10.54
C ILE A 182 10.42 -25.35 10.06
N THR A 183 10.57 -25.51 8.74
CA THR A 183 11.86 -25.81 8.14
C THR A 183 12.26 -24.59 7.31
N PHE A 184 13.46 -24.06 7.57
CA PHE A 184 14.04 -22.96 6.79
C PHE A 184 14.98 -23.53 5.74
N PHE A 185 14.95 -22.94 4.55
CA PHE A 185 15.75 -23.42 3.42
C PHE A 185 16.60 -22.29 2.90
N VAL A 186 17.85 -22.61 2.61
CA VAL A 186 18.84 -21.67 2.09
C VAL A 186 19.42 -22.27 0.81
N ASP A 187 19.41 -21.50 -0.28
CA ASP A 187 19.93 -21.91 -1.58
C ASP A 187 21.45 -21.70 -1.65
N LEU A 188 22.22 -22.60 -1.05
CA LEU A 188 23.66 -22.37 -0.82
C LEU A 188 24.52 -22.40 -2.09
N ASP A 189 23.96 -22.77 -3.26
CA ASP A 189 24.71 -22.82 -4.51
C ASP A 189 24.07 -21.98 -5.64
N LYS A 190 24.87 -21.64 -6.67
CA LYS A 190 24.38 -20.84 -7.82
C LYS A 190 23.57 -21.65 -8.83
N ASN A 191 23.33 -22.93 -8.55
CA ASN A 191 22.62 -23.86 -9.43
C ASN A 191 21.18 -24.11 -8.94
N GLY A 192 20.81 -23.60 -7.76
CA GLY A 192 19.49 -23.76 -7.16
C GLY A 192 19.36 -24.99 -6.28
N ASP A 193 20.49 -25.55 -5.79
CA ASP A 193 20.48 -26.64 -4.82
C ASP A 193 20.16 -26.08 -3.43
N TRP A 194 18.92 -26.33 -3.00
CA TRP A 194 18.45 -25.96 -1.68
C TRP A 194 19.03 -26.89 -0.63
N GLU A 195 19.73 -26.33 0.35
CA GLU A 195 20.05 -27.06 1.56
C GLU A 195 18.91 -26.87 2.55
N ALA A 196 18.30 -28.01 2.93
CA ALA A 196 17.46 -28.06 4.09
C ALA A 196 18.36 -27.87 5.29
N VAL A 197 18.32 -26.68 5.88
CA VAL A 197 18.76 -26.56 7.25
C VAL A 197 17.64 -27.25 8.04
N ASP A 198 17.79 -28.54 8.30
CA ASP A 198 16.69 -29.34 8.86
C ASP A 198 16.63 -29.09 10.35
N PHE A 199 15.59 -28.40 10.78
CA PHE A 199 15.55 -27.76 12.08
C PHE A 199 15.06 -28.65 13.22
N LEU A 200 14.85 -29.96 13.02
CA LEU A 200 14.50 -30.90 14.10
C LEU A 200 14.78 -32.37 13.74
N LYS A 201 15.40 -33.10 14.67
CA LYS A 201 15.09 -34.52 14.93
C LYS A 201 14.02 -34.60 16.01
#